data_AF-A0A4Y8N3Z3-F1
#
_entry.id   AF-A0A4Y8N3Z3-F1
#
_cell.length_a   1.000
_cell.length_b   1.000
_cell.length_c   1.000
_cell.angle_alpha   90.00
_cell.angle_beta   90.00
_cell.angle_gamma   90.00
#
_symmetry.space_group_name_H-M   'P 1'
#
loop_
_entity.id
_entity.type
_entity.pdbx_description
1 polymer ?
#
loop_
_entity_poly.entity_id
_entity_poly.type
_entity_poly.pdbx_seq_one_letter_code
_entity_poly.pdbx_strand_id
1 'polypeptide(L)'
;MPLEADIEALRERVPDTQELYREVCALMFFRYGETPTANKLYQLVRKGSMSAPAKALRDFWTEVRDKTRVDVGQPDLPAEVATAAGELAATLWRLSGDTANAALEAFRQDARREITEARENAQGLAAERDTALAAAEQTSRDAADVRIENTKLLARLVELETARTMLTEQLAQSRKESAAAATALSDARREFADELGKLRVMHNQSEQRLAATEKRALLEIDSERTAARQTRQELQAAIDRMAEAQATHQVERDQLRDALAAAKTQLATSLTRCADVEGELASREMALGEQIAATELLRKKLEALSHQLVESGRSAATPSPSPRRPSSTRRRSVRRDLKFTETAAARRSTAEDR
;
A
#
# COMPACT_ATOMS: atom_id res chain seq x y z
N MET A 1 42.91 -62.41 -90.54
CA MET A 1 42.12 -63.43 -91.25
C MET A 1 43.10 -64.47 -91.79
N PRO A 2 42.88 -65.76 -91.57
CA PRO A 2 43.81 -66.78 -92.05
C PRO A 2 43.67 -66.93 -93.57
N LEU A 3 44.81 -67.05 -94.25
CA LEU A 3 44.94 -67.24 -95.70
C LEU A 3 43.99 -68.34 -96.23
N GLU A 4 43.81 -69.41 -95.47
CA GLU A 4 42.99 -70.56 -95.84
C GLU A 4 41.48 -70.23 -95.94
N ALA A 5 40.96 -69.34 -95.10
CA ALA A 5 39.54 -68.96 -95.11
C ALA A 5 39.17 -68.09 -96.32
N ASP A 6 40.07 -67.17 -96.71
CA ASP A 6 39.89 -66.36 -97.92
C ASP A 6 39.97 -67.25 -99.18
N ILE A 7 40.77 -68.33 -99.16
CA ILE A 7 40.88 -69.31 -100.24
C ILE A 7 39.62 -70.19 -100.33
N GLU A 8 39.04 -70.60 -99.21
CA GLU A 8 37.77 -71.34 -99.20
C GLU A 8 36.62 -70.51 -99.77
N ALA A 9 36.54 -69.21 -99.42
CA ALA A 9 35.56 -68.30 -100.02
C ALA A 9 35.76 -68.12 -101.54
N LEU A 10 37.02 -68.09 -102.01
CA LEU A 10 37.33 -68.04 -103.44
C LEU A 10 36.93 -69.35 -104.16
N ARG A 11 37.06 -70.50 -103.50
CA ARG A 11 36.66 -71.82 -104.06
C ARG A 11 35.16 -71.96 -104.29
N GLU A 12 34.33 -71.29 -103.49
CA GLU A 12 32.87 -71.29 -103.67
C GLU A 12 32.43 -70.37 -104.80
N ARG A 13 33.17 -69.27 -105.03
CA ARG A 13 32.81 -68.23 -105.98
C ARG A 13 33.33 -68.47 -107.40
N VAL A 14 34.44 -69.19 -107.55
CA VAL A 14 35.07 -69.44 -108.87
C VAL A 14 35.00 -70.94 -109.20
N PRO A 15 34.10 -71.36 -110.11
CA PRO A 15 33.94 -72.77 -110.46
C PRO A 15 35.05 -73.28 -111.39
N ASP A 16 35.72 -72.40 -112.15
CA ASP A 16 36.86 -72.79 -113.00
C ASP A 16 38.13 -73.01 -112.18
N THR A 17 38.79 -74.14 -112.43
CA THR A 17 39.97 -74.55 -111.67
C THR A 17 41.20 -73.72 -112.05
N GLN A 18 41.33 -73.30 -113.32
CA GLN A 18 42.50 -72.50 -113.75
C GLN A 18 42.42 -71.07 -113.21
N GLU A 19 41.25 -70.46 -113.31
CA GLU A 19 40.98 -69.13 -112.76
C GLU A 19 41.16 -69.09 -111.23
N LEU A 20 40.68 -70.12 -110.53
CA LEU A 20 40.90 -70.27 -109.08
C LEU A 20 42.38 -70.31 -108.71
N TYR A 21 43.22 -71.04 -109.47
CA TYR A 21 44.66 -71.06 -109.21
C TYR A 21 45.32 -69.68 -109.40
N ARG A 22 44.87 -68.87 -110.37
CA ARG A 22 45.40 -67.51 -110.58
C ARG A 22 44.97 -66.55 -109.48
N GLU A 23 43.72 -66.58 -109.05
CA GLU A 23 43.21 -65.76 -107.94
C GLU A 23 43.89 -66.09 -106.62
N VAL A 24 44.15 -67.37 -106.36
CA VAL A 24 44.92 -67.78 -105.17
C VAL A 24 46.37 -67.31 -105.25
N CYS A 25 47.01 -67.36 -106.44
CA CYS A 25 48.34 -66.76 -106.63
C CYS A 25 48.32 -65.25 -106.33
N ALA A 26 47.32 -64.53 -106.84
CA ALA A 26 47.16 -63.09 -106.63
C ALA A 26 46.93 -62.75 -105.15
N LEU A 27 46.07 -63.50 -104.48
CA LEU A 27 45.76 -63.30 -103.06
C LEU A 27 46.99 -63.55 -102.18
N MET A 28 47.72 -64.66 -102.41
CA MET A 28 48.96 -64.94 -101.68
C MET A 28 50.00 -63.83 -101.87
N PHE A 29 50.22 -63.40 -103.11
CA PHE A 29 51.28 -62.46 -103.44
C PHE A 29 50.95 -61.01 -103.04
N PHE A 30 49.77 -60.49 -103.40
CA PHE A 30 49.44 -59.06 -103.20
C PHE A 30 48.93 -58.73 -101.81
N ARG A 31 48.21 -59.65 -101.15
CA ARG A 31 47.55 -59.36 -99.87
C ARG A 31 48.34 -59.88 -98.67
N TYR A 32 48.97 -61.05 -98.83
CA TYR A 32 49.68 -61.73 -97.74
C TYR A 32 51.22 -61.67 -97.88
N GLY A 33 51.74 -61.26 -99.05
CA GLY A 33 53.19 -61.14 -99.29
C GLY A 33 53.93 -62.48 -99.36
N GLU A 34 53.22 -63.59 -99.52
CA GLU A 34 53.82 -64.92 -99.66
C GLU A 34 54.07 -65.25 -101.14
N THR A 35 55.25 -65.78 -101.47
CA THR A 35 55.57 -66.20 -102.83
C THR A 35 54.81 -67.49 -103.19
N PRO A 36 53.88 -67.49 -104.15
CA PRO A 36 53.16 -68.69 -104.54
C PRO A 36 54.15 -69.72 -105.09
N THR A 37 54.06 -70.97 -104.62
CA THR A 37 54.84 -72.11 -105.12
C THR A 37 53.89 -73.22 -105.59
N ALA A 38 54.29 -74.00 -106.59
CA ALA A 38 53.44 -75.02 -107.20
C ALA A 38 52.92 -76.05 -106.17
N ASN A 39 53.78 -76.47 -105.24
CA ASN A 39 53.40 -77.39 -104.15
C ASN A 39 52.38 -76.77 -103.19
N LYS A 40 52.55 -75.49 -102.82
CA LYS A 40 51.66 -74.81 -101.87
C LYS A 40 50.28 -74.54 -102.48
N LEU A 41 50.25 -74.11 -103.74
CA LEU A 41 49.01 -73.95 -104.51
C LEU A 41 48.23 -75.26 -104.62
N TYR A 42 48.93 -76.37 -104.91
CA TYR A 42 48.31 -77.69 -104.97
C TYR A 42 47.67 -78.10 -103.63
N GLN A 43 48.37 -77.88 -102.52
CA GLN A 43 47.89 -78.20 -101.17
C GLN A 43 46.65 -77.40 -100.74
N LEU A 44 46.53 -76.16 -101.22
CA LEU A 44 45.45 -75.23 -100.85
C LEU A 44 44.20 -75.39 -101.74
N VAL A 45 44.35 -75.62 -103.05
CA VAL A 45 43.23 -75.72 -104.00
C VAL A 45 42.73 -77.15 -104.19
N ARG A 46 43.61 -78.16 -104.07
CA ARG A 46 43.32 -79.61 -104.15
C ARG A 46 42.39 -80.04 -105.30
N LYS A 47 42.44 -79.39 -106.47
CA LYS A 47 41.65 -79.69 -107.67
C LYS A 47 42.51 -79.68 -108.93
N GLY A 48 42.25 -80.59 -109.89
CA GLY A 48 42.93 -80.60 -111.20
C GLY A 48 44.15 -81.53 -111.31
N SER A 49 44.79 -81.52 -112.49
CA SER A 49 45.95 -82.37 -112.79
C SER A 49 47.24 -81.86 -112.13
N MET A 50 48.21 -82.76 -111.95
CA MET A 50 49.49 -82.47 -111.27
C MET A 50 50.31 -81.34 -111.95
N SER A 51 50.06 -81.05 -113.23
CA SER A 51 50.73 -79.98 -113.99
C SER A 51 50.00 -78.63 -113.99
N ALA A 52 48.74 -78.57 -113.50
CA ALA A 52 47.94 -77.34 -113.49
C ALA A 52 48.49 -76.21 -112.60
N PRO A 53 48.98 -76.46 -111.37
CA PRO A 53 49.53 -75.39 -110.51
C PRO A 53 50.77 -74.73 -111.10
N ALA A 54 51.65 -75.52 -111.74
CA ALA A 54 52.87 -75.01 -112.36
C ALA A 54 52.60 -74.19 -113.63
N LYS A 55 51.49 -74.47 -114.34
CA LYS A 55 51.05 -73.66 -115.47
C LYS A 55 50.44 -72.33 -114.98
N ALA A 56 49.49 -72.39 -114.06
CA ALA A 56 48.85 -71.19 -113.52
C ALA A 56 49.85 -70.23 -112.84
N LEU A 57 50.86 -70.76 -112.16
CA LEU A 57 51.93 -69.97 -111.57
C LEU A 57 52.80 -69.27 -112.63
N ARG A 58 53.14 -69.96 -113.73
CA ARG A 58 53.86 -69.34 -114.86
C ARG A 58 53.03 -68.25 -115.53
N ASP A 59 51.76 -68.54 -115.79
CA ASP A 59 50.84 -67.58 -116.41
C ASP A 59 50.63 -66.36 -115.51
N PHE A 60 50.50 -66.55 -114.20
CA PHE A 60 50.43 -65.48 -113.19
C PHE A 60 51.69 -64.61 -113.18
N TRP A 61 52.89 -65.20 -113.11
CA TRP A 61 54.12 -64.41 -113.12
C TRP A 61 54.36 -63.68 -114.45
N THR A 62 53.89 -64.25 -115.56
CA THR A 62 53.93 -63.60 -116.88
C THR A 62 53.00 -62.40 -116.89
N GLU A 63 51.75 -62.56 -116.44
CA GLU A 63 50.77 -61.48 -116.36
C GLU A 63 51.18 -60.37 -115.38
N VAL A 64 51.71 -60.73 -114.20
CA VAL A 64 52.22 -59.76 -113.23
C VAL A 64 53.37 -58.98 -113.83
N ARG A 65 54.29 -59.65 -114.54
CA ARG A 65 55.41 -58.98 -115.22
C ARG A 65 54.92 -58.07 -116.34
N ASP A 66 53.94 -58.49 -117.12
CA ASP A 66 53.37 -57.69 -118.22
C ASP A 66 52.62 -56.46 -117.68
N LYS A 67 51.88 -56.60 -116.57
CA LYS A 67 51.12 -55.49 -115.95
C LYS A 67 51.98 -54.53 -115.14
N THR A 68 53.12 -54.98 -114.61
CA THR A 68 54.05 -54.13 -113.85
C THR A 68 55.12 -53.48 -114.72
N ARG A 69 55.25 -53.92 -115.98
CA ARG A 69 56.14 -53.31 -116.96
C ARG A 69 55.53 -51.99 -117.44
N VAL A 70 56.27 -50.90 -117.27
CA VAL A 70 55.97 -49.63 -117.93
C VAL A 70 56.43 -49.77 -119.38
N ASP A 71 55.55 -50.29 -120.24
CA ASP A 71 55.83 -50.41 -121.67
C ASP A 71 55.56 -49.06 -122.33
N VAL A 72 56.61 -48.33 -122.71
CA VAL A 72 56.53 -47.05 -123.45
C VAL A 72 56.26 -47.33 -124.95
N GLY A 73 55.52 -48.40 -125.23
CA GLY A 73 55.48 -49.07 -126.53
C GLY A 73 54.79 -48.25 -127.62
N GLN A 74 55.60 -47.67 -128.50
CA GLN A 74 55.23 -47.41 -129.90
C GLN A 74 56.04 -48.37 -130.78
N PRO A 75 55.46 -48.96 -131.86
CA PRO A 75 56.03 -50.12 -132.56
C PRO A 75 57.42 -49.96 -133.18
N ASP A 76 57.92 -48.72 -133.32
CA ASP A 76 59.17 -48.39 -134.01
C ASP A 76 60.30 -47.90 -133.07
N LEU A 77 60.15 -48.04 -131.74
CA LEU A 77 61.15 -47.57 -130.78
C LEU A 77 62.23 -48.65 -130.49
N PRO A 78 63.55 -48.35 -130.60
CA PRO A 78 64.61 -49.28 -130.24
C PRO A 78 64.52 -49.74 -128.77
N ALA A 79 64.81 -51.01 -128.51
CA ALA A 79 64.67 -51.63 -127.18
C ALA A 79 65.45 -50.92 -126.07
N GLU A 80 66.61 -50.33 -126.39
CA GLU A 80 67.42 -49.53 -125.48
C GLU A 80 66.72 -48.22 -125.05
N VAL A 81 65.92 -47.62 -125.93
CA VAL A 81 65.19 -46.38 -125.63
C VAL A 81 63.94 -46.69 -124.79
N ALA A 82 63.23 -47.78 -125.09
CA ALA A 82 62.06 -48.20 -124.32
C ALA A 82 62.42 -48.58 -122.87
N THR A 83 63.56 -49.26 -122.66
CA THR A 83 64.08 -49.59 -121.33
C THR A 83 64.49 -48.34 -120.55
N ALA A 84 65.23 -47.42 -121.16
CA ALA A 84 65.59 -46.14 -120.54
C ALA A 84 64.36 -45.29 -120.19
N ALA A 85 63.34 -45.25 -121.04
CA ALA A 85 62.10 -44.52 -120.78
C ALA A 85 61.26 -45.15 -119.65
N GLY A 86 61.22 -46.48 -119.55
CA GLY A 86 60.60 -47.19 -118.43
C GLY A 86 61.32 -46.96 -117.10
N GLU A 87 62.66 -46.94 -117.11
CA GLU A 87 63.48 -46.60 -115.93
C GLU A 87 63.27 -45.14 -115.48
N LEU A 88 63.19 -44.20 -116.42
CA LEU A 88 62.83 -42.81 -116.13
C LEU A 88 61.41 -42.68 -115.54
N ALA A 89 60.43 -43.39 -116.10
CA ALA A 89 59.07 -43.39 -115.55
C ALA A 89 59.01 -44.01 -114.14
N ALA A 90 59.72 -45.10 -113.90
CA ALA A 90 59.79 -45.75 -112.59
C ALA A 90 60.49 -44.87 -111.55
N THR A 91 61.58 -44.19 -111.92
CA THR A 91 62.28 -43.25 -111.04
C THR A 91 61.45 -42.01 -110.74
N LEU A 92 60.76 -41.43 -111.73
CA LEU A 92 59.80 -40.34 -111.54
C LEU A 92 58.64 -40.74 -110.63
N TRP A 93 58.07 -41.93 -110.82
CA TRP A 93 57.01 -42.44 -109.96
C TRP A 93 57.48 -42.62 -108.52
N ARG A 94 58.67 -43.21 -108.31
CA ARG A 94 59.25 -43.37 -106.97
C ARG A 94 59.52 -42.01 -106.32
N LEU A 95 60.13 -41.07 -107.03
CA LEU A 95 60.38 -39.71 -106.52
C LEU A 95 59.08 -38.97 -106.16
N SER A 96 58.06 -39.09 -107.01
CA SER A 96 56.73 -38.52 -106.74
C SER A 96 56.07 -39.18 -105.52
N GLY A 97 56.15 -40.51 -105.41
CA GLY A 97 55.64 -41.24 -104.26
C GLY A 97 56.35 -40.89 -102.96
N ASP A 98 57.69 -40.82 -102.96
CA ASP A 98 58.50 -40.46 -101.81
C ASP A 98 58.20 -39.02 -101.36
N THR A 99 58.10 -38.07 -102.30
CA THR A 99 57.77 -36.67 -102.00
C THR A 99 56.33 -36.50 -101.50
N ALA A 100 55.36 -37.20 -102.10
CA ALA A 100 53.97 -37.19 -101.64
C ALA A 100 53.81 -37.83 -100.25
N ASN A 101 54.51 -38.94 -99.98
CA ASN A 101 54.51 -39.58 -98.66
C ASN A 101 55.17 -38.69 -97.60
N ALA A 102 56.29 -38.03 -97.93
CA ALA A 102 56.94 -37.07 -97.04
C ALA A 102 56.02 -35.88 -96.72
N ALA A 103 55.34 -35.32 -97.74
CA ALA A 103 54.39 -34.24 -97.56
C ALA A 103 53.17 -34.67 -96.71
N LEU A 104 52.66 -35.89 -96.92
CA LEU A 104 51.57 -36.45 -96.13
C LEU A 104 51.98 -36.66 -94.66
N GLU A 105 53.19 -37.13 -94.41
CA GLU A 105 53.69 -37.33 -93.05
C GLU A 105 53.91 -36.00 -92.33
N ALA A 106 54.44 -34.98 -93.02
CA ALA A 106 54.53 -33.61 -92.50
C ALA A 106 53.14 -33.06 -92.14
N PHE A 107 52.16 -33.15 -93.05
CA PHE A 107 50.79 -32.72 -92.79
C PHE A 107 50.14 -33.46 -91.60
N ARG A 108 50.39 -34.77 -91.45
CA ARG A 108 49.92 -35.55 -90.30
C ARG A 108 50.55 -35.09 -88.99
N GLN A 109 51.83 -34.72 -89.01
CA GLN A 109 52.52 -34.20 -87.82
C GLN A 109 51.96 -32.83 -87.44
N ASP A 110 51.78 -31.93 -88.40
CA ASP A 110 51.21 -30.60 -88.17
C ASP A 110 49.77 -30.70 -87.64
N ALA A 111 48.92 -31.53 -88.26
CA ALA A 111 47.55 -31.75 -87.79
C ALA A 111 47.50 -32.37 -86.39
N ARG A 112 48.40 -33.31 -86.06
CA ARG A 112 48.50 -33.87 -84.70
C ARG A 112 48.90 -32.79 -83.70
N ARG A 113 49.83 -31.91 -84.08
CA ARG A 113 50.31 -30.82 -83.24
C ARG A 113 49.23 -29.77 -82.98
N GLU A 114 48.47 -29.37 -84.01
CA GLU A 114 47.31 -28.50 -83.84
C GLU A 114 46.24 -29.13 -82.94
N ILE A 115 45.97 -30.42 -83.09
CA ILE A 115 45.01 -31.14 -82.24
C ILE A 115 45.50 -31.17 -80.78
N THR A 116 46.80 -31.39 -80.53
CA THR A 116 47.34 -31.38 -79.17
C THR A 116 47.28 -29.98 -78.55
N GLU A 117 47.68 -28.95 -79.30
CA GLU A 117 47.63 -27.55 -78.84
C GLU A 117 46.18 -27.12 -78.56
N ALA A 118 45.22 -27.48 -79.42
CA ALA A 118 43.80 -27.21 -79.19
C ALA A 118 43.24 -27.94 -77.96
N ARG A 119 43.69 -29.19 -77.71
CA ARG A 119 43.28 -29.95 -76.52
C ARG A 119 43.84 -29.39 -75.23
N GLU A 120 45.11 -29.00 -75.22
CA GLU A 120 45.76 -28.36 -74.07
C GLU A 120 45.08 -27.03 -73.75
N ASN A 121 44.80 -26.21 -74.76
CA ASN A 121 44.06 -24.96 -74.58
C ASN A 121 42.64 -25.21 -74.03
N ALA A 122 41.92 -26.20 -74.57
CA ALA A 122 40.59 -26.55 -74.08
C ALA A 122 40.61 -27.05 -72.62
N GLN A 123 41.63 -27.81 -72.23
CA GLN A 123 41.83 -28.26 -70.85
C GLN A 123 42.18 -27.10 -69.92
N GLY A 124 43.03 -26.16 -70.36
CA GLY A 124 43.37 -24.96 -69.62
C GLY A 124 42.13 -24.10 -69.33
N LEU A 125 41.33 -23.81 -70.36
CA LEU A 125 40.08 -23.06 -70.22
C LEU A 125 39.05 -23.79 -69.34
N ALA A 126 38.97 -25.12 -69.43
CA ALA A 126 38.10 -25.92 -68.57
C ALA A 126 38.53 -25.84 -67.10
N ALA A 127 39.83 -25.92 -66.81
CA ALA A 127 40.36 -25.78 -65.46
C ALA A 127 40.14 -24.37 -64.90
N GLU A 128 40.37 -23.33 -65.69
CA GLU A 128 40.07 -21.94 -65.32
C GLU A 128 38.58 -21.74 -65.01
N ARG A 129 37.70 -22.28 -65.85
CA ARG A 129 36.26 -22.28 -65.59
C ARG A 129 35.91 -22.97 -64.28
N ASP A 130 36.47 -24.16 -64.02
CA ASP A 130 36.16 -24.92 -62.81
C ASP A 130 36.64 -24.22 -61.54
N THR A 131 37.81 -23.59 -61.58
CA THR A 131 38.29 -22.75 -60.47
C THR A 131 37.42 -21.50 -60.27
N ALA A 132 36.97 -20.85 -61.34
CA ALA A 132 36.07 -19.71 -61.27
C ALA A 132 34.70 -20.09 -60.70
N LEU A 133 34.15 -21.25 -61.10
CA LEU A 133 32.90 -21.78 -60.55
C LEU A 133 33.04 -22.11 -59.06
N ALA A 134 34.13 -22.77 -58.66
CA ALA A 134 34.39 -23.06 -57.25
C ALA A 134 34.52 -21.78 -56.39
N ALA A 135 35.20 -20.75 -56.91
CA ALA A 135 35.32 -19.46 -56.25
C ALA A 135 33.96 -18.73 -56.13
N ALA A 136 33.13 -18.79 -57.18
CA ALA A 136 31.79 -18.21 -57.17
C ALA A 136 30.85 -18.94 -56.19
N GLU A 137 30.92 -20.26 -56.13
CA GLU A 137 30.17 -21.06 -55.15
C GLU A 137 30.59 -20.74 -53.72
N GLN A 138 31.90 -20.60 -53.46
CA GLN A 138 32.39 -20.23 -52.14
C GLN A 138 31.91 -18.84 -51.73
N THR A 139 32.02 -17.87 -52.64
CA THR A 139 31.53 -16.50 -52.39
C THR A 139 30.02 -16.47 -52.12
N SER A 140 29.25 -17.33 -52.81
CA SER A 140 27.81 -17.47 -52.58
C SER A 140 27.49 -18.05 -51.20
N ARG A 141 28.26 -19.06 -50.75
CA ARG A 141 28.14 -19.64 -49.40
C ARG A 141 28.49 -18.60 -48.33
N ASP A 142 29.61 -17.91 -48.48
CA ASP A 142 30.04 -16.87 -47.55
C ASP A 142 28.98 -15.74 -47.47
N ALA A 143 28.40 -15.34 -48.61
CA ALA A 143 27.33 -14.35 -48.65
C ALA A 143 26.03 -14.85 -47.97
N ALA A 144 25.71 -16.14 -48.10
CA ALA A 144 24.57 -16.75 -47.41
C ALA A 144 24.79 -16.78 -45.89
N ASP A 145 25.99 -17.14 -45.43
CA ASP A 145 26.35 -17.17 -44.01
C ASP A 145 26.28 -15.77 -43.39
N VAL A 146 26.82 -14.75 -44.08
CA VAL A 146 26.70 -13.35 -43.65
C VAL A 146 25.24 -12.90 -43.57
N ARG A 147 24.38 -13.31 -44.52
CA ARG A 147 22.93 -13.00 -44.46
C ARG A 147 22.27 -13.65 -43.25
N ILE A 148 22.62 -14.90 -42.93
CA ILE A 148 22.10 -15.61 -41.75
C ILE A 148 22.55 -14.91 -40.46
N GLU A 149 23.82 -14.49 -40.35
CA GLU A 149 24.27 -13.75 -39.18
C GLU A 149 23.60 -12.38 -39.08
N ASN A 150 23.39 -11.70 -40.21
CA ASN A 150 22.70 -10.41 -40.22
C ASN A 150 21.24 -10.54 -39.74
N THR A 151 20.50 -11.57 -40.17
CA THR A 151 19.13 -11.80 -39.70
C THR A 151 19.08 -12.15 -38.21
N LYS A 152 20.04 -12.94 -37.70
CA LYS A 152 20.18 -13.21 -36.25
C LYS A 152 20.45 -11.93 -35.45
N LEU A 153 21.34 -11.07 -35.96
CA LEU A 153 21.65 -9.79 -35.30
C LEU A 153 20.44 -8.84 -35.31
N LEU A 154 19.70 -8.76 -36.41
CA LEU A 154 18.47 -7.97 -36.49
C LEU A 154 17.41 -8.48 -35.52
N ALA A 155 17.23 -9.80 -35.41
CA ALA A 155 16.30 -10.38 -34.43
C ALA A 155 16.68 -10.01 -32.98
N ARG A 156 17.97 -10.13 -32.61
CA ARG A 156 18.48 -9.70 -31.30
C ARG A 156 18.30 -8.20 -31.06
N LEU A 157 18.46 -7.37 -32.09
CA LEU A 157 18.27 -5.93 -31.98
C LEU A 157 16.81 -5.61 -31.64
N VAL A 158 15.85 -6.25 -32.32
CA VAL A 158 14.42 -6.10 -32.02
C VAL A 158 14.08 -6.61 -30.61
N GLU A 159 14.64 -7.73 -30.17
CA GLU A 159 14.49 -8.23 -28.80
C GLU A 159 15.00 -7.22 -27.76
N LEU A 160 16.19 -6.64 -27.99
CA LEU A 160 16.75 -5.63 -27.10
C LEU A 160 15.96 -4.32 -27.11
N GLU A 161 15.44 -3.89 -28.25
CA GLU A 161 14.59 -2.71 -28.35
C GLU A 161 13.26 -2.90 -27.62
N THR A 162 12.63 -4.06 -27.78
CA THR A 162 11.39 -4.39 -27.05
C THR A 162 11.61 -4.52 -25.55
N ALA A 163 12.72 -5.12 -25.12
CA ALA A 163 13.11 -5.15 -23.70
C ALA A 163 13.37 -3.74 -23.17
N ARG A 164 14.05 -2.88 -23.94
CA ARG A 164 14.31 -1.50 -23.57
C ARG A 164 13.01 -0.71 -23.43
N THR A 165 12.08 -0.80 -24.38
CA THR A 165 10.80 -0.08 -24.31
C THR A 165 9.98 -0.52 -23.10
N MET A 166 9.91 -1.83 -22.84
CA MET A 166 9.26 -2.38 -21.64
C MET A 166 9.86 -1.83 -20.35
N LEU A 167 11.19 -1.88 -20.22
CA LEU A 167 11.89 -1.36 -19.03
C LEU A 167 11.70 0.15 -18.87
N THR A 168 11.69 0.91 -19.97
CA THR A 168 11.42 2.36 -19.90
C THR A 168 10.01 2.68 -19.45
N GLU A 169 9.01 1.89 -19.88
CA GLU A 169 7.63 2.05 -19.44
C GLU A 169 7.46 1.69 -17.96
N GLN A 170 8.05 0.57 -17.52
CA GLN A 170 8.06 0.17 -16.11
C GLN A 170 8.71 1.24 -15.22
N LEU A 171 9.82 1.82 -15.67
CA LEU A 171 10.52 2.88 -14.96
C LEU A 171 9.69 4.16 -14.92
N ALA A 172 9.00 4.52 -16.00
CA ALA A 172 8.08 5.64 -16.03
C ALA A 172 6.89 5.43 -15.08
N GLN A 173 6.31 4.22 -15.04
CA GLN A 173 5.24 3.86 -14.14
C GLN A 173 5.68 3.92 -12.67
N SER A 174 6.82 3.30 -12.32
CA SER A 174 7.38 3.35 -10.96
C SER A 174 7.67 4.79 -10.49
N ARG A 175 8.13 5.66 -11.39
CA ARG A 175 8.31 7.09 -11.10
C ARG A 175 6.99 7.79 -10.83
N LYS A 176 5.94 7.52 -11.61
CA LYS A 176 4.60 8.07 -11.38
C LYS A 176 4.03 7.62 -10.03
N GLU A 177 4.16 6.33 -9.72
CA GLU A 177 3.71 5.76 -8.43
C GLU A 177 4.47 6.39 -7.25
N SER A 178 5.79 6.56 -7.37
CA SER A 178 6.62 7.21 -6.36
C SER A 178 6.24 8.68 -6.16
N ALA A 179 5.97 9.41 -7.25
CA ALA A 179 5.52 10.79 -7.18
C ALA A 179 4.14 10.91 -6.53
N ALA A 180 3.19 10.04 -6.90
CA ALA A 180 1.86 10.00 -6.30
C ALA A 180 1.90 9.63 -4.80
N ALA A 181 2.76 8.69 -4.41
CA ALA A 181 2.96 8.36 -3.01
C ALA A 181 3.58 9.53 -2.23
N ALA A 182 4.53 10.26 -2.83
CA ALA A 182 5.13 11.44 -2.21
C ALA A 182 4.12 12.58 -2.01
N THR A 183 3.24 12.83 -2.99
CA THR A 183 2.17 13.82 -2.86
C THR A 183 1.17 13.39 -1.79
N ALA A 184 0.72 12.14 -1.80
CA ALA A 184 -0.20 11.61 -0.78
C ALA A 184 0.38 11.69 0.63
N LEU A 185 1.67 11.41 0.80
CA LEU A 185 2.36 11.55 2.09
C LEU A 185 2.45 13.02 2.53
N SER A 186 2.70 13.94 1.61
CA SER A 186 2.73 15.38 1.90
C SER A 186 1.35 15.88 2.33
N ASP A 187 0.30 15.47 1.63
CA ASP A 187 -1.08 15.84 1.93
C ASP A 187 -1.51 15.28 3.29
N ALA A 188 -1.26 13.99 3.54
CA ALA A 188 -1.53 13.38 4.84
C ALA A 188 -0.78 14.09 5.99
N ARG A 189 0.50 14.45 5.78
CA ARG A 189 1.27 15.22 6.78
C ARG A 189 0.65 16.59 7.06
N ARG A 190 0.13 17.25 6.04
CA ARG A 190 -0.56 18.54 6.19
C ARG A 190 -1.87 18.38 6.95
N GLU A 191 -2.68 17.39 6.59
CA GLU A 191 -3.94 17.08 7.28
C GLU A 191 -3.70 16.76 8.76
N PHE A 192 -2.72 15.90 9.06
CA PHE A 192 -2.33 15.60 10.44
C PHE A 192 -1.86 16.84 11.20
N ALA A 193 -1.11 17.74 10.57
CA ALA A 193 -0.69 18.99 11.19
C ALA A 193 -1.89 19.90 11.51
N ASP A 194 -2.86 19.98 10.59
CA ASP A 194 -4.09 20.75 10.77
C ASP A 194 -4.96 20.15 11.88
N GLU A 195 -5.11 18.83 11.93
CA GLU A 195 -5.83 18.11 12.99
C GLU A 195 -5.16 18.28 14.36
N LEU A 196 -3.84 18.15 14.44
CA LEU A 196 -3.08 18.43 15.67
C LEU A 196 -3.25 19.87 16.12
N GLY A 197 -3.27 20.82 15.17
CA GLY A 197 -3.58 22.23 15.46
C GLY A 197 -4.97 22.40 16.09
N LYS A 198 -6.01 21.80 15.49
CA LYS A 198 -7.37 21.83 16.02
C LYS A 198 -7.46 21.21 17.41
N LEU A 199 -6.83 20.04 17.62
CA LEU A 199 -6.81 19.37 18.92
C LEU A 199 -6.12 20.21 19.99
N ARG A 200 -4.98 20.85 19.68
CA ARG A 200 -4.30 21.77 20.61
C ARG A 200 -5.19 22.95 21.00
N VAL A 201 -5.90 23.55 20.04
CA VAL A 201 -6.84 24.66 20.33
C VAL A 201 -7.99 24.18 21.20
N MET A 202 -8.61 23.04 20.89
CA MET A 202 -9.69 22.47 21.70
C MET A 202 -9.23 22.13 23.11
N HIS A 203 -8.04 21.54 23.24
CA HIS A 203 -7.44 21.23 24.54
C HIS A 203 -7.21 22.49 25.36
N ASN A 204 -6.57 23.52 24.79
CA ASN A 204 -6.34 24.80 25.47
C ASN A 204 -7.66 25.46 25.90
N GLN A 205 -8.71 25.41 25.07
CA GLN A 205 -10.03 25.94 25.44
C GLN A 205 -10.66 25.14 26.59
N SER A 206 -10.49 23.81 26.60
CA SER A 206 -10.98 22.97 27.70
C SER A 206 -10.24 23.26 29.00
N GLU A 207 -8.92 23.43 28.97
CA GLU A 207 -8.13 23.82 30.14
C GLU A 207 -8.53 25.21 30.65
N GLN A 208 -8.74 26.18 29.75
CA GLN A 208 -9.23 27.51 30.14
C GLN A 208 -10.60 27.45 30.80
N ARG A 209 -11.52 26.62 30.30
CA ARG A 209 -12.83 26.41 30.91
C ARG A 209 -12.70 25.77 32.29
N LEU A 210 -11.88 24.73 32.42
CA LEU A 210 -11.61 24.07 33.71
C LEU A 210 -11.01 25.04 34.72
N ALA A 211 -9.96 25.78 34.35
CA ALA A 211 -9.34 26.79 35.21
C ALA A 211 -10.34 27.90 35.60
N ALA A 212 -11.25 28.30 34.71
CA ALA A 212 -12.29 29.27 35.03
C ALA A 212 -13.33 28.68 36.01
N THR A 213 -13.74 27.43 35.84
CA THR A 213 -14.65 26.74 36.78
C THR A 213 -14.01 26.52 38.14
N GLU A 214 -12.72 26.14 38.18
CA GLU A 214 -11.96 26.00 39.43
C GLU A 214 -11.86 27.33 40.17
N LYS A 215 -11.54 28.43 39.47
CA LYS A 215 -11.54 29.77 40.07
C LYS A 215 -12.90 30.17 40.63
N ARG A 216 -13.99 29.91 39.91
CA ARG A 216 -15.35 30.17 40.41
C ARG A 216 -15.66 29.35 41.65
N ALA A 217 -15.39 28.05 41.63
CA ALA A 217 -15.61 27.18 42.78
C ALA A 217 -14.80 27.63 44.01
N LEU A 218 -13.54 28.06 43.83
CA LEU A 218 -12.74 28.60 44.94
C LEU A 218 -13.34 29.89 45.51
N LEU A 219 -13.81 30.80 44.65
CA LEU A 219 -14.49 32.02 45.10
C LEU A 219 -15.81 31.73 45.82
N GLU A 220 -16.58 30.75 45.34
CA GLU A 220 -17.81 30.29 45.99
C GLU A 220 -17.49 29.71 47.38
N ILE A 221 -16.51 28.82 47.49
CA ILE A 221 -16.04 28.27 48.77
C ILE A 221 -15.60 29.39 49.72
N ASP A 222 -14.84 30.38 49.26
CA ASP A 222 -14.41 31.48 50.12
C ASP A 222 -15.60 32.37 50.53
N SER A 223 -16.55 32.62 49.64
CA SER A 223 -17.79 33.33 49.96
C SER A 223 -18.62 32.58 51.01
N GLU A 224 -18.77 31.26 50.86
CA GLU A 224 -19.46 30.39 51.81
C GLU A 224 -18.73 30.35 53.15
N ARG A 225 -17.38 30.31 53.15
CA ARG A 225 -16.57 30.40 54.38
C ARG A 225 -16.76 31.74 55.09
N THR A 226 -16.81 32.85 54.36
CA THR A 226 -17.07 34.17 54.96
C THR A 226 -18.48 34.27 55.52
N ALA A 227 -19.51 33.80 54.79
CA ALA A 227 -20.89 33.76 55.26
C ALA A 227 -21.05 32.82 56.48
N ALA A 228 -20.43 31.65 56.47
CA ALA A 228 -20.40 30.72 57.60
C ALA A 228 -19.69 31.34 58.82
N ARG A 229 -18.63 32.14 58.61
CA ARG A 229 -17.96 32.87 59.70
C ARG A 229 -18.84 33.98 60.27
N GLN A 230 -19.54 34.74 59.43
CA GLN A 230 -20.47 35.78 59.86
C GLN A 230 -21.64 35.19 60.66
N THR A 231 -22.30 34.16 60.12
CA THR A 231 -23.41 33.48 60.83
C THR A 231 -22.95 32.84 62.15
N ARG A 232 -21.74 32.28 62.23
CA ARG A 232 -21.16 31.82 63.50
C ARG A 232 -20.91 32.97 64.49
N GLN A 233 -20.45 34.13 64.02
CA GLN A 233 -20.25 35.31 64.86
C GLN A 233 -21.59 35.89 65.36
N GLU A 234 -22.61 35.95 64.49
CA GLU A 234 -23.96 36.37 64.86
C GLU A 234 -24.59 35.41 65.87
N LEU A 235 -24.42 34.10 65.66
CA LEU A 235 -24.86 33.08 66.62
C LEU A 235 -24.15 33.24 67.96
N GLN A 236 -22.83 33.43 67.98
CA GLN A 236 -22.08 33.68 69.22
C GLN A 236 -22.58 34.96 69.91
N ALA A 237 -22.76 36.05 69.18
CA ALA A 237 -23.29 37.29 69.72
C ALA A 237 -24.72 37.13 70.26
N ALA A 238 -25.56 36.31 69.63
CA ALA A 238 -26.89 35.98 70.13
C ALA A 238 -26.83 35.15 71.41
N ILE A 239 -25.93 34.16 71.49
CA ILE A 239 -25.67 33.37 72.71
C ILE A 239 -25.20 34.29 73.84
N ASP A 240 -24.26 35.20 73.57
CA ASP A 240 -23.73 36.13 74.57
C ASP A 240 -24.84 37.07 75.08
N ARG A 241 -25.67 37.64 74.18
CA ARG A 241 -26.85 38.44 74.56
C ARG A 241 -27.86 37.64 75.39
N MET A 242 -28.10 36.38 75.03
CA MET A 242 -28.99 35.51 75.79
C MET A 242 -28.40 35.21 77.17
N ALA A 243 -27.09 35.00 77.29
CA ALA A 243 -26.40 34.79 78.55
C ALA A 243 -26.43 36.04 79.43
N GLU A 244 -26.21 37.23 78.86
CA GLU A 244 -26.36 38.53 79.54
C GLU A 244 -27.80 38.72 80.05
N ALA A 245 -28.80 38.51 79.20
CA ALA A 245 -30.21 38.61 79.59
C ALA A 245 -30.59 37.59 80.68
N GLN A 246 -30.05 36.36 80.59
CA GLN A 246 -30.22 35.36 81.64
C GLN A 246 -29.56 35.79 82.94
N ALA A 247 -28.36 36.37 82.90
CA ALA A 247 -27.68 36.89 84.08
C ALA A 247 -28.47 38.06 84.71
N THR A 248 -28.99 39.01 83.91
CA THR A 248 -29.84 40.08 84.43
C THR A 248 -31.12 39.53 85.06
N HIS A 249 -31.79 38.58 84.41
CA HIS A 249 -32.98 37.93 84.98
C HIS A 249 -32.67 37.11 86.23
N GLN A 250 -31.50 36.47 86.33
CA GLN A 250 -31.06 35.79 87.55
C GLN A 250 -30.86 36.79 88.68
N VAL A 251 -30.19 37.92 88.42
CA VAL A 251 -30.01 39.00 89.41
C VAL A 251 -31.35 39.59 89.83
N GLU A 252 -32.24 39.91 88.91
CA GLU A 252 -33.60 40.39 89.20
C GLU A 252 -34.39 39.38 90.05
N ARG A 253 -34.34 38.10 89.68
CA ARG A 253 -35.00 37.02 90.43
C ARG A 253 -34.44 36.88 91.84
N ASP A 254 -33.13 36.99 92.00
CA ASP A 254 -32.47 36.90 93.31
C ASP A 254 -32.80 38.14 94.16
N GLN A 255 -32.83 39.34 93.58
CA GLN A 255 -33.32 40.56 94.24
C GLN A 255 -34.79 40.44 94.69
N LEU A 256 -35.67 39.91 93.83
CA LEU A 256 -37.07 39.66 94.18
C LEU A 256 -37.20 38.60 95.28
N ARG A 257 -36.34 37.58 95.26
CA ARG A 257 -36.29 36.55 96.30
C ARG A 257 -35.85 37.13 97.64
N ASP A 258 -34.84 37.98 97.65
CA ASP A 258 -34.36 38.67 98.86
C ASP A 258 -35.39 39.67 99.39
N ALA A 259 -36.04 40.45 98.52
CA ALA A 259 -37.13 41.34 98.89
C ALA A 259 -38.33 40.57 99.48
N LEU A 260 -38.67 39.40 98.91
CA LEU A 260 -39.71 38.54 99.45
C LEU A 260 -39.31 37.91 100.78
N ALA A 261 -38.04 37.53 100.97
CA ALA A 261 -37.52 37.07 102.25
C ALA A 261 -37.60 38.18 103.31
N ALA A 262 -37.21 39.42 102.96
CA ALA A 262 -37.33 40.59 103.82
C ALA A 262 -38.80 40.93 104.16
N ALA A 263 -39.72 40.83 103.20
CA ALA A 263 -41.14 41.02 103.46
C ALA A 263 -41.72 39.92 104.37
N LYS A 264 -41.28 38.66 104.20
CA LYS A 264 -41.64 37.56 105.10
C LYS A 264 -41.11 37.74 106.52
N THR A 265 -39.87 38.20 106.68
CA THR A 265 -39.33 38.50 108.02
C THR A 265 -40.06 39.69 108.65
N GLN A 266 -40.37 40.74 107.88
CA GLN A 266 -41.21 41.85 108.35
C GLN A 266 -42.60 41.36 108.80
N LEU A 267 -43.25 40.50 108.02
CA LEU A 267 -44.52 39.89 108.40
C LEU A 267 -44.40 39.03 109.66
N ALA A 268 -43.34 38.24 109.81
CA ALA A 268 -43.09 37.47 111.03
C ALA A 268 -42.87 38.39 112.24
N THR A 269 -42.14 39.51 112.07
CA THR A 269 -41.97 40.51 113.13
C THR A 269 -43.25 41.26 113.48
N SER A 270 -44.15 41.52 112.52
CA SER A 270 -45.43 42.13 112.81
C SER A 270 -46.40 41.14 113.46
N LEU A 271 -46.40 39.87 113.04
CA LEU A 271 -47.17 38.81 113.68
C LEU A 271 -46.72 38.55 115.12
N THR A 272 -45.41 38.52 115.37
CA THR A 272 -44.88 38.43 116.76
C THR A 272 -45.25 39.66 117.57
N ARG A 273 -45.13 40.87 117.02
CA ARG A 273 -45.64 42.09 117.69
C ARG A 273 -47.15 42.02 117.97
N CYS A 274 -47.96 41.50 117.04
CA CYS A 274 -49.38 41.31 117.28
C CYS A 274 -49.61 40.28 118.39
N ALA A 275 -48.87 39.17 118.41
CA ALA A 275 -48.95 38.17 119.48
C ALA A 275 -48.50 38.74 120.84
N ASP A 276 -47.47 39.57 120.86
CA ASP A 276 -47.00 40.26 122.07
C ASP A 276 -48.07 41.24 122.57
N VAL A 277 -48.67 42.05 121.67
CA VAL A 277 -49.76 42.98 122.01
C VAL A 277 -51.02 42.23 122.45
N GLU A 278 -51.36 41.11 121.83
CA GLU A 278 -52.46 40.23 122.26
C GLU A 278 -52.17 39.64 123.64
N GLY A 279 -50.91 39.25 123.92
CA GLY A 279 -50.46 38.84 125.25
C GLY A 279 -50.56 39.96 126.29
N GLU A 280 -50.14 41.18 125.94
CA GLU A 280 -50.31 42.36 126.78
C GLU A 280 -51.80 42.66 127.04
N LEU A 281 -52.65 42.54 126.02
CA LEU A 281 -54.10 42.75 126.14
C LEU A 281 -54.74 41.69 127.03
N ALA A 282 -54.41 40.41 126.86
CA ALA A 282 -54.87 39.33 127.73
C ALA A 282 -54.42 39.56 129.18
N SER A 283 -53.18 40.01 129.39
CA SER A 283 -52.70 40.35 130.74
C SER A 283 -53.45 41.54 131.36
N ARG A 284 -53.81 42.55 130.55
CA ARG A 284 -54.62 43.70 131.00
C ARG A 284 -56.07 43.33 131.24
N GLU A 285 -56.66 42.45 130.44
CA GLU A 285 -58.01 41.94 130.66
C GLU A 285 -58.09 41.12 131.94
N MET A 286 -57.09 40.28 132.23
CA MET A 286 -56.98 39.59 133.52
C MET A 286 -56.87 40.59 134.68
N ALA A 287 -56.02 41.61 134.58
CA ALA A 287 -55.88 42.65 135.60
C ALA A 287 -57.17 43.48 135.79
N LEU A 288 -57.90 43.78 134.71
CA LEU A 288 -59.20 44.45 134.77
C LEU A 288 -60.26 43.54 135.39
N GLY A 289 -60.24 42.22 135.10
CA GLY A 289 -61.09 41.24 135.75
C GLY A 289 -60.88 41.22 137.27
N GLU A 290 -59.62 41.26 137.72
CA GLU A 290 -59.27 41.36 139.14
C GLU A 290 -59.74 42.70 139.77
N GLN A 291 -59.61 43.81 139.05
CA GLN A 291 -60.10 45.13 139.51
C GLN A 291 -61.64 45.21 139.55
N ILE A 292 -62.34 44.57 138.61
CA ILE A 292 -63.81 44.48 138.63
C ILE A 292 -64.27 43.64 139.82
N ALA A 293 -63.64 42.49 140.07
CA ALA A 293 -63.94 41.70 141.26
C ALA A 293 -63.70 42.49 142.56
N ALA A 294 -62.63 43.29 142.63
CA ALA A 294 -62.34 44.16 143.77
C ALA A 294 -63.37 45.29 143.94
N THR A 295 -63.83 45.91 142.84
CA THR A 295 -64.84 46.99 142.88
C THR A 295 -66.25 46.47 143.18
N GLU A 296 -66.62 45.26 142.75
CA GLU A 296 -67.87 44.62 143.18
C GLU A 296 -67.88 44.33 144.69
N LEU A 297 -66.74 43.93 145.25
CA LEU A 297 -66.58 43.69 146.68
C LEU A 297 -66.67 45.00 147.49
N LEU A 298 -66.20 46.12 146.92
CA LEU A 298 -66.36 47.47 147.50
C LEU A 298 -67.78 48.03 147.33
N ARG A 299 -68.48 47.76 146.22
CA ARG A 299 -69.91 48.13 146.04
C ARG A 299 -70.81 47.45 147.06
N LYS A 300 -70.62 46.15 147.32
CA LYS A 300 -71.34 45.42 148.38
C LYS A 300 -71.12 46.03 149.77
N LYS A 301 -69.96 46.65 150.02
CA LYS A 301 -69.66 47.36 151.28
C LYS A 301 -70.31 48.75 151.36
N LEU A 302 -70.47 49.45 150.23
CA LEU A 302 -71.13 50.77 150.17
C LEU A 302 -72.65 50.70 150.29
N GLU A 303 -73.29 49.64 149.74
CA GLU A 303 -74.73 49.42 149.89
C GLU A 303 -75.13 49.09 151.35
N ALA A 304 -74.21 48.56 152.17
CA ALA A 304 -74.44 48.34 153.59
C ALA A 304 -74.36 49.63 154.43
N LEU A 305 -73.63 50.66 153.98
CA LEU A 305 -73.45 51.94 154.69
C LEU A 305 -74.50 52.99 154.29
N SER A 306 -75.11 52.89 153.11
CA SER A 306 -76.16 53.81 152.65
C SER A 306 -77.51 53.62 153.37
N HIS A 307 -77.77 52.47 153.98
CA HIS A 307 -78.99 52.22 154.76
C HIS A 307 -78.98 52.83 156.17
N GLN A 308 -77.85 53.37 156.68
CA GLN A 308 -77.73 53.91 158.05
C GLN A 308 -77.82 55.44 158.16
N LEU A 309 -78.03 56.19 157.07
CA LEU A 309 -77.96 57.67 157.05
C LEU A 309 -79.28 58.36 156.61
N VAL A 310 -80.44 57.70 156.75
CA VAL A 310 -81.75 58.20 156.28
C VAL A 310 -82.63 58.84 157.40
N GLU A 311 -82.21 58.87 158.66
CA GLU A 311 -82.93 59.57 159.74
C GLU A 311 -82.24 60.90 160.12
N SER A 312 -82.98 62.02 160.00
CA SER A 312 -82.58 63.45 160.10
C SER A 312 -81.99 64.04 158.79
N GLY A 313 -82.72 64.75 157.93
CA GLY A 313 -83.62 65.90 158.14
C GLY A 313 -83.05 67.14 157.40
N ARG A 314 -83.14 67.22 156.06
CA ARG A 314 -84.11 67.96 155.21
C ARG A 314 -84.06 69.50 155.23
N SER A 315 -83.70 70.08 154.08
CA SER A 315 -84.12 71.40 153.54
C SER A 315 -83.96 71.36 151.99
N ALA A 316 -85.05 71.35 151.21
CA ALA A 316 -85.66 72.47 150.45
C ALA A 316 -84.98 72.73 149.07
N ALA A 317 -85.61 72.97 147.91
CA ALA A 317 -87.00 73.20 147.51
C ALA A 317 -87.17 72.96 145.97
N THR A 318 -88.43 72.78 145.54
CA THR A 318 -89.03 72.76 144.18
C THR A 318 -89.03 74.15 143.48
N PRO A 319 -89.34 74.36 142.15
CA PRO A 319 -90.43 73.74 141.35
C PRO A 319 -90.24 73.51 139.79
N SER A 320 -91.20 72.77 139.19
CA SER A 320 -91.85 72.75 137.83
C SER A 320 -91.29 73.46 136.56
N PRO A 321 -91.80 73.19 135.33
CA PRO A 321 -92.24 71.92 134.71
C PRO A 321 -91.78 71.74 133.23
N SER A 322 -92.23 70.65 132.60
CA SER A 322 -92.48 70.47 131.14
C SER A 322 -91.35 69.82 130.30
N PRO A 323 -91.62 69.31 129.07
CA PRO A 323 -91.91 67.89 128.89
C PRO A 323 -91.17 67.23 127.68
N ARG A 324 -91.54 65.96 127.40
CA ARG A 324 -91.53 65.26 126.09
C ARG A 324 -90.19 64.80 125.49
N ARG A 325 -90.05 63.45 125.36
CA ARG A 325 -89.95 62.64 124.12
C ARG A 325 -88.88 63.04 123.04
N PRO A 326 -88.52 62.15 122.10
CA PRO A 326 -88.19 60.71 122.14
C PRO A 326 -86.94 60.37 121.26
N SER A 327 -86.70 59.07 121.00
CA SER A 327 -86.38 58.45 119.68
C SER A 327 -85.27 59.06 118.79
N SER A 328 -84.45 58.37 118.02
CA SER A 328 -84.34 57.00 117.57
C SER A 328 -83.35 57.08 116.40
N THR A 329 -82.55 56.04 116.24
CA THR A 329 -82.20 55.44 114.94
C THR A 329 -81.55 56.29 113.84
N ARG A 330 -80.39 55.75 113.44
CA ARG A 330 -80.07 55.28 112.07
C ARG A 330 -79.40 56.25 111.09
N ARG A 331 -78.19 55.78 110.74
CA ARG A 331 -77.73 55.31 109.42
C ARG A 331 -77.21 56.35 108.40
N ARG A 332 -75.97 56.02 108.02
CA ARG A 332 -75.47 55.74 106.66
C ARG A 332 -75.07 56.91 105.77
N SER A 333 -73.87 56.70 105.20
CA SER A 333 -73.46 56.94 103.80
C SER A 333 -73.33 58.42 103.40
N VAL A 334 -72.52 58.86 102.42
CA VAL A 334 -71.51 58.35 101.49
C VAL A 334 -71.00 59.62 100.78
N ARG A 335 -69.71 59.67 100.40
CA ARG A 335 -69.07 60.49 99.33
C ARG A 335 -69.24 62.03 99.32
N ARG A 336 -68.11 62.76 99.26
CA ARG A 336 -67.57 63.61 98.16
C ARG A 336 -68.46 64.82 97.78
N ASP A 337 -67.97 66.01 97.47
CA ASP A 337 -66.70 66.46 96.88
C ASP A 337 -66.57 68.00 97.09
N LEU A 338 -65.32 68.47 97.03
CA LEU A 338 -64.80 69.67 96.33
C LEU A 338 -65.61 70.99 96.26
N LYS A 339 -64.87 72.10 96.40
CA LYS A 339 -65.04 73.28 95.55
C LYS A 339 -63.74 73.65 94.84
N PHE A 340 -63.93 73.88 93.55
CA PHE A 340 -63.07 74.52 92.56
C PHE A 340 -63.53 76.00 92.45
N THR A 341 -62.61 76.91 92.10
CA THR A 341 -62.87 78.11 91.28
C THR A 341 -61.62 78.26 90.41
N GLU A 342 -61.75 78.04 89.09
CA GLU A 342 -61.94 79.05 88.03
C GLU A 342 -60.58 79.60 87.58
N THR A 343 -60.25 79.93 86.32
CA THR A 343 -60.82 79.99 84.96
C THR A 343 -59.61 80.49 84.12
N ALA A 344 -59.47 80.42 82.80
CA ALA A 344 -60.26 79.98 81.66
C ALA A 344 -59.28 79.75 80.48
N ALA A 345 -59.74 78.94 79.53
CA ALA A 345 -59.67 79.13 78.06
C ALA A 345 -58.31 79.43 77.39
N ALA A 346 -57.94 78.91 76.23
CA ALA A 346 -58.50 78.13 75.13
C ALA A 346 -57.33 78.15 74.09
N ARG A 347 -57.11 77.29 73.10
CA ARG A 347 -57.95 76.41 72.29
C ARG A 347 -56.97 75.61 71.39
N ARG A 348 -57.29 74.33 71.19
CA ARG A 348 -57.31 73.58 69.93
C ARG A 348 -56.08 73.52 68.99
N SER A 349 -55.71 72.26 68.72
CA SER A 349 -55.78 71.57 67.41
C SER A 349 -54.45 71.20 66.77
N THR A 350 -54.19 69.90 66.80
CA THR A 350 -53.17 69.12 66.12
C THR A 350 -53.63 68.66 64.73
N ALA A 351 -52.70 68.61 63.77
CA ALA A 351 -52.63 67.71 62.60
C ALA A 351 -51.11 67.55 62.31
N GLU A 352 -50.47 66.40 62.51
CA GLU A 352 -50.39 65.21 61.63
C GLU A 352 -49.91 65.51 60.20
N ASP A 353 -48.65 65.12 59.93
CA ASP A 353 -48.10 64.75 58.62
C ASP A 353 -46.89 63.81 58.84
N ARG A 354 -47.06 62.52 58.48
CA ARG A 354 -46.01 61.60 58.01
C ARG A 354 -46.61 60.34 57.40
#